data_AF-A0A2S4ZD55-F1
#
_entry.id   AF-A0A2S4ZD55-F1
#
_cell.length_a   1.000
_cell.length_b   1.000
_cell.length_c   1.000
_cell.angle_alpha   90.00
_cell.angle_beta   90.00
_cell.angle_gamma   90.00
#
_symmetry.space_group_name_H-M   'P 1'
#
loop_
_entity.id
_entity.type
_entity.pdbx_description
1 polymer ?
#
loop_
_entity_poly.entity_id
_entity_poly.type
_entity_poly.pdbx_seq_one_letter_code
_entity_poly.pdbx_strand_id
1 'polypeptide(L)'
;MVVASVATYLSGLISGGIVYGEREAVDAVRTFARRTGQLLQGAALAYLSPADIRLAGTRILTHVAAAAEFAAHVDRTAREVMEPDAGLLERVGLPSRLRTGNLLFLRPSDDSADCAAIVDRWVATTSQLDQPVRFQAGFGSPWTTTRSYGVDRLNQPDGPRYIRISVGAVDPTRAKQHALALSTVSSWENNRP
;
A
#
# COMPACT_ATOMS: atom_id res chain seq x y z
N MET A 1 -19.21 12.57 5.38
CA MET A 1 -19.38 11.39 4.50
C MET A 1 -18.00 10.80 4.24
N VAL A 2 -17.86 9.48 4.30
CA VAL A 2 -16.59 8.77 4.07
C VAL A 2 -16.79 7.73 2.97
N VAL A 3 -15.76 7.58 2.13
CA VAL A 3 -15.73 6.61 1.04
C VAL A 3 -14.54 5.68 1.25
N ALA A 4 -14.78 4.37 1.15
CA ALA A 4 -13.74 3.35 1.26
C ALA A 4 -13.77 2.43 0.04
N SER A 5 -12.59 2.00 -0.42
CA SER A 5 -12.47 1.02 -1.50
C SER A 5 -12.54 -0.39 -0.95
N VAL A 6 -13.48 -1.19 -1.46
CA VAL A 6 -13.61 -2.61 -1.14
C VAL A 6 -12.43 -3.42 -1.69
N ALA A 7 -11.84 -2.99 -2.81
CA ALA A 7 -10.76 -3.68 -3.51
C ALA A 7 -9.42 -3.76 -2.73
N THR A 8 -9.41 -3.23 -1.51
CA THR A 8 -8.23 -3.11 -0.67
C THR A 8 -8.26 -4.18 0.42
N TYR A 9 -8.31 -3.80 1.70
CA TYR A 9 -8.24 -4.68 2.85
C TYR A 9 -9.50 -5.52 3.10
N LEU A 10 -10.59 -5.24 2.37
CA LEU A 10 -11.85 -5.96 2.52
C LEU A 10 -11.91 -7.17 1.59
N SER A 11 -11.66 -6.98 0.29
CA SER A 11 -11.64 -8.06 -0.70
C SER A 11 -10.66 -7.77 -1.82
N GLY A 12 -9.84 -8.76 -2.19
CA GLY A 12 -9.02 -8.73 -3.40
C GLY A 12 -9.74 -9.27 -4.64
N LEU A 13 -10.99 -9.75 -4.50
CA LEU A 13 -11.74 -10.41 -5.56
C LEU A 13 -12.69 -9.48 -6.31
N ILE A 14 -13.07 -8.35 -5.69
CA ILE A 14 -13.99 -7.40 -6.30
C ILE A 14 -13.49 -5.97 -6.21
N SER A 15 -13.86 -5.17 -7.19
CA SER A 15 -13.73 -3.71 -7.14
C SER A 15 -15.06 -3.07 -6.81
N GLY A 16 -15.09 -2.22 -5.78
CA GLY A 16 -16.29 -1.56 -5.31
C GLY A 16 -15.97 -0.48 -4.29
N GLY A 17 -16.97 0.33 -3.96
CA GLY A 17 -16.87 1.39 -2.94
C GLY A 17 -17.96 1.25 -1.88
N ILE A 18 -17.61 1.57 -0.64
CA ILE A 18 -18.56 1.73 0.46
C ILE A 18 -18.65 3.21 0.77
N VAL A 19 -19.88 3.74 0.84
CA VAL A 19 -20.16 5.11 1.28
C VAL A 19 -20.92 5.04 2.59
N TYR A 20 -20.41 5.71 3.62
CA TYR A 20 -21.05 5.79 4.93
C TYR A 20 -21.03 7.22 5.46
N GLY A 21 -22.07 7.56 6.22
CA GLY A 21 -22.29 8.91 6.74
C GLY A 21 -23.74 9.13 7.14
N GLU A 22 -24.13 10.38 7.26
CA GLU A 22 -25.50 10.78 7.55
C GLU A 22 -26.48 10.27 6.50
N ARG A 23 -27.67 9.90 6.95
CA ARG A 23 -28.70 9.27 6.12
C ARG A 23 -29.00 10.08 4.85
N GLU A 24 -29.17 11.39 5.00
CA GLU A 24 -29.51 12.30 3.90
C GLU A 24 -28.45 12.29 2.80
N ALA A 25 -27.17 12.33 3.18
CA ALA A 25 -26.05 12.24 2.24
C ALA A 25 -25.99 10.87 1.55
N VAL A 26 -26.20 9.78 2.31
CA VAL A 26 -26.21 8.42 1.75
C VAL A 26 -27.38 8.22 0.78
N ASP A 27 -28.57 8.75 1.08
CA ASP A 27 -29.74 8.67 0.21
C ASP A 27 -29.57 9.50 -1.08
N ALA A 28 -28.89 10.65 -1.00
CA ALA A 28 -28.51 11.44 -2.17
C ALA A 28 -27.54 10.65 -3.09
N VAL A 29 -26.49 10.04 -2.53
CA VAL A 29 -25.55 9.20 -3.28
C VAL A 29 -26.24 7.98 -3.87
N ARG A 30 -27.15 7.33 -3.13
CA ARG A 30 -27.95 6.20 -3.62
C ARG A 30 -28.81 6.61 -4.83
N THR A 31 -29.46 7.76 -4.75
CA THR A 31 -30.26 8.31 -5.86
C THR A 31 -29.39 8.58 -7.08
N PHE A 32 -28.23 9.19 -6.88
CA PHE A 32 -27.27 9.45 -7.95
C PHE A 32 -26.78 8.15 -8.60
N ALA A 33 -26.34 7.17 -7.81
CA ALA A 33 -25.84 5.89 -8.31
C ALA A 33 -26.91 5.12 -9.12
N ARG A 34 -28.19 5.20 -8.73
CA ARG A 34 -29.30 4.63 -9.51
C ARG A 34 -29.49 5.34 -10.86
N ARG A 35 -29.34 6.67 -10.89
CA ARG A 35 -29.47 7.47 -12.12
C ARG A 35 -28.30 7.27 -13.08
N THR A 36 -27.11 7.04 -12.55
CA THR A 36 -25.87 6.90 -13.35
C THR A 36 -25.46 5.45 -13.61
N GLY A 37 -26.18 4.47 -13.06
CA GLY A 37 -25.87 3.06 -13.21
C GLY A 37 -24.65 2.59 -12.41
N GLN A 38 -24.11 3.39 -11.49
CA GLN A 38 -22.95 3.07 -10.66
C GLN A 38 -23.27 2.15 -9.47
N LEU A 39 -24.20 1.22 -9.65
CA LEU A 39 -24.58 0.25 -8.63
C LEU A 39 -23.64 -0.95 -8.68
N LEU A 40 -23.22 -1.42 -7.51
CA LEU A 40 -22.48 -2.69 -7.41
C LEU A 40 -23.41 -3.83 -7.89
N GLN A 41 -22.94 -4.64 -8.83
CA GLN A 41 -23.72 -5.75 -9.36
C GLN A 41 -24.00 -6.77 -8.26
N GLY A 42 -25.23 -7.31 -8.22
CA GLY A 42 -25.62 -8.30 -7.19
C GLY A 42 -24.69 -9.52 -7.14
N ALA A 43 -24.17 -9.96 -8.29
CA ALA A 43 -23.17 -11.02 -8.37
C ALA A 43 -21.84 -10.66 -7.68
N ALA A 44 -21.42 -9.39 -7.72
CA ALA A 44 -20.21 -8.94 -7.04
C ALA A 44 -20.35 -8.98 -5.51
N LEU A 45 -21.57 -8.74 -4.97
CA LEU A 45 -21.83 -8.87 -3.54
C LEU A 45 -21.65 -10.31 -3.03
N ALA A 46 -21.85 -11.33 -3.86
CA ALA A 46 -21.65 -12.73 -3.48
C ALA A 46 -20.17 -13.05 -3.16
N TYR A 47 -19.23 -12.24 -3.66
CA TYR A 47 -17.80 -12.36 -3.37
C TYR A 47 -17.37 -11.58 -2.12
N LEU A 48 -18.31 -10.91 -1.44
CA LEU A 48 -18.10 -10.37 -0.09
C LEU A 48 -18.75 -11.30 0.91
N SER A 49 -17.96 -12.20 1.50
CA SER A 49 -18.49 -13.03 2.57
C SER A 49 -18.56 -12.23 3.88
N PRO A 50 -19.54 -12.52 4.76
CA PRO A 50 -19.52 -12.00 6.13
C PRO A 50 -18.24 -12.35 6.89
N ALA A 51 -17.57 -13.45 6.52
CA ALA A 51 -16.29 -13.84 7.11
C ALA A 51 -15.17 -12.87 6.73
N ASP A 52 -15.11 -12.39 5.48
CA ASP A 52 -14.14 -11.39 5.04
C ASP A 52 -14.27 -10.10 5.86
N ILE A 53 -15.49 -9.62 6.06
CA ILE A 53 -15.75 -8.41 6.85
C ILE A 53 -15.29 -8.61 8.30
N ARG A 54 -15.63 -9.75 8.92
CA ARG A 54 -15.21 -10.06 10.29
C ARG A 54 -13.69 -10.17 10.45
N LEU A 55 -13.01 -10.75 9.46
CA LEU A 55 -11.56 -10.96 9.48
C LEU A 55 -10.76 -9.74 9.00
N ALA A 56 -11.41 -8.68 8.52
CA ALA A 56 -10.73 -7.49 8.01
C ALA A 56 -9.81 -6.85 9.06
N GLY A 57 -10.29 -6.74 10.31
CA GLY A 57 -9.47 -6.23 11.42
C GLY A 57 -8.21 -7.06 11.66
N THR A 58 -8.35 -8.39 11.73
CA THR A 58 -7.21 -9.31 11.88
C THR A 58 -6.23 -9.18 10.73
N ARG A 59 -6.72 -9.13 9.48
CA ARG A 59 -5.87 -8.94 8.29
C ARG A 59 -5.07 -7.66 8.39
N ILE A 60 -5.71 -6.54 8.74
CA ILE A 60 -5.03 -5.24 8.91
C ILE A 60 -3.94 -5.34 9.97
N LEU A 61 -4.20 -5.98 11.12
CA LEU A 61 -3.18 -6.14 12.16
C LEU A 61 -2.00 -7.00 11.70
N THR A 62 -2.25 -8.08 10.95
CA THR A 62 -1.18 -8.90 10.35
C THR A 62 -0.34 -8.08 9.37
N HIS A 63 -1.00 -7.31 8.50
CA HIS A 63 -0.35 -6.39 7.58
C HIS A 63 0.53 -5.36 8.31
N VAL A 64 0.04 -4.77 9.39
CA VAL A 64 0.77 -3.79 10.21
C VAL A 64 1.98 -4.43 10.89
N ALA A 65 1.83 -5.63 11.46
CA ALA A 65 2.93 -6.35 12.08
C ALA A 65 4.04 -6.69 11.06
N ALA A 66 3.66 -7.19 9.89
CA ALA A 66 4.59 -7.46 8.80
C ALA A 66 5.29 -6.18 8.31
N ALA A 67 4.56 -5.06 8.20
CA ALA A 67 5.15 -3.79 7.79
C ALA A 67 6.12 -3.22 8.83
N ALA A 68 5.84 -3.40 10.12
CA ALA A 68 6.75 -3.02 11.19
C ALA A 68 8.06 -3.83 11.11
N GLU A 69 7.96 -5.14 10.87
CA GLU A 69 9.11 -6.02 10.67
C GLU A 69 9.91 -5.64 9.43
N PHE A 70 9.22 -5.38 8.31
CA PHE A 70 9.86 -4.90 7.07
C PHE A 70 10.62 -3.60 7.33
N ALA A 71 9.96 -2.60 7.92
CA ALA A 71 10.55 -1.28 8.19
C ALA A 71 11.73 -1.32 9.17
N ALA A 72 11.77 -2.30 10.07
CA ALA A 72 12.91 -2.53 10.97
C ALA A 72 14.17 -3.01 10.22
N HIS A 73 14.01 -3.59 9.03
CA HIS A 73 15.09 -4.17 8.23
C HIS A 73 15.39 -3.38 6.93
N VAL A 74 14.69 -2.27 6.70
CA VAL A 74 15.05 -1.33 5.62
C VAL A 74 16.40 -0.70 5.94
N ASP A 75 17.33 -0.73 4.99
CA ASP A 75 18.58 0.01 5.09
C ASP A 75 18.31 1.53 5.06
N ARG A 76 18.42 2.15 6.24
CA ARG A 76 18.19 3.59 6.44
C ARG A 76 19.33 4.48 5.97
N THR A 77 20.49 3.90 5.62
CA THR A 77 21.58 4.67 5.02
C THR A 77 21.30 4.94 3.54
N ALA A 78 20.68 3.96 2.86
CA ALA A 78 20.30 4.06 1.47
C ALA A 78 18.92 4.68 1.23
N ARG A 79 18.05 4.73 2.24
CA ARG A 79 16.65 5.17 2.08
C ARG A 79 16.09 5.88 3.32
N GLU A 80 15.30 6.91 3.07
CA GLU A 80 14.41 7.50 4.05
C GLU A 80 13.04 6.80 4.01
N VAL A 81 12.52 6.41 5.18
CA VAL A 81 11.12 5.99 5.32
C VAL A 81 10.28 7.24 5.56
N MET A 82 9.47 7.63 4.58
CA MET A 82 8.61 8.80 4.67
C MET A 82 7.44 8.50 5.62
N GLU A 83 7.34 9.26 6.70
CA GLU A 83 6.23 9.20 7.65
C GLU A 83 5.12 10.16 7.22
N PRO A 84 3.85 9.92 7.63
CA PRO A 84 2.77 10.86 7.37
C PRO A 84 3.04 12.17 8.09
N ASP A 85 2.58 13.29 7.51
CA ASP A 85 2.71 14.61 8.13
C ASP A 85 2.05 14.64 9.51
N ALA A 86 2.86 14.85 10.55
CA ALA A 86 2.40 14.82 11.93
C ALA A 86 1.36 15.91 12.24
N GLY A 87 1.48 17.09 11.62
CA GLY A 87 0.52 18.18 11.79
C GLY A 87 -0.81 17.91 11.07
N LEU A 88 -0.80 17.14 9.98
CA LEU A 88 -2.01 16.63 9.35
C LEU A 88 -2.69 15.61 10.27
N LEU A 89 -1.93 14.64 10.81
CA LEU A 89 -2.46 13.64 11.73
C LEU A 89 -3.10 14.29 12.95
N GLU A 90 -2.43 15.26 13.57
CA GLU A 90 -2.94 16.01 14.71
C GLU A 90 -4.24 16.76 14.37
N ARG A 91 -4.30 17.45 13.22
CA ARG A 91 -5.51 18.16 12.76
C ARG A 91 -6.72 17.25 12.58
N VAL A 92 -6.50 15.98 12.22
CA VAL A 92 -7.57 14.99 12.06
C VAL A 92 -7.80 14.15 13.32
N GLY A 93 -7.18 14.52 14.45
CA GLY A 93 -7.33 13.83 15.73
C GLY A 93 -6.72 12.42 15.74
N LEU A 94 -5.82 12.12 14.81
CA LEU A 94 -5.10 10.85 14.76
C LEU A 94 -3.79 10.95 15.55
N PRO A 95 -3.45 9.94 16.37
CA PRO A 95 -2.16 9.89 17.04
C PRO A 95 -1.00 10.07 16.07
N SER A 96 -0.05 10.94 16.39
CA SER A 96 1.19 11.15 15.60
C SER A 96 2.06 9.88 15.46
N ARG A 97 1.79 8.86 16.29
CA ARG A 97 2.43 7.53 16.25
C ARG A 97 1.70 6.52 15.38
N LEU A 98 0.60 6.88 14.72
CA LEU A 98 0.10 6.08 13.61
C LEU A 98 1.16 6.15 12.52
N ARG A 99 2.09 5.19 12.57
CA ARG A 99 2.83 4.76 11.39
C ARG A 99 1.83 4.53 10.27
N THR A 100 2.28 4.65 9.02
CA THR A 100 1.57 4.49 7.73
C THR A 100 0.73 3.20 7.54
N GLY A 101 0.36 2.52 8.62
CA GLY A 101 -0.33 1.25 8.64
C GLY A 101 0.62 0.19 8.12
N ASN A 102 0.24 -0.39 7.00
CA ASN A 102 1.02 -1.39 6.29
C ASN A 102 1.58 -0.90 4.95
N LEU A 103 1.39 0.38 4.65
CA LEU A 103 2.05 1.04 3.53
C LEU A 103 3.40 1.57 4.01
N LEU A 104 4.42 1.49 3.17
CA LEU A 104 5.69 2.16 3.37
C LEU A 104 5.98 3.01 2.14
N PHE A 105 6.48 4.22 2.37
CA PHE A 105 6.90 5.13 1.33
C PHE A 105 8.39 5.34 1.51
N LEU A 106 9.18 4.87 0.56
CA LEU A 106 10.63 4.90 0.65
C LEU A 106 11.19 5.88 -0.37
N ARG A 107 11.92 6.88 0.11
CA ARG A 107 12.68 7.79 -0.73
C ARG A 107 14.14 7.33 -0.76
N PRO A 108 14.75 7.09 -1.93
CA PRO A 108 16.19 6.86 -2.02
C PRO A 108 16.96 8.06 -1.46
N SER A 109 18.06 7.82 -0.73
CA SER A 109 18.92 8.91 -0.23
C SER A 109 19.62 9.67 -1.36
N ASP A 110 19.82 9.01 -2.51
CA ASP A 110 20.33 9.63 -3.74
C ASP A 110 19.15 10.08 -4.62
N ASP A 111 19.01 11.39 -4.80
CA ASP A 111 17.95 11.99 -5.62
C ASP A 111 18.04 11.61 -7.11
N SER A 112 19.21 11.13 -7.58
CA SER A 112 19.41 10.66 -8.94
C SER A 112 18.97 9.20 -9.15
N ALA A 113 18.69 8.46 -8.07
CA ALA A 113 18.37 7.05 -8.15
C ALA A 113 17.11 6.76 -8.98
N ASP A 114 17.20 5.75 -9.84
CA ASP A 114 16.08 5.31 -10.64
C ASP A 114 15.19 4.35 -9.83
N CYS A 115 14.14 4.90 -9.25
CA CYS A 115 13.16 4.14 -8.47
C CYS A 115 12.53 2.99 -9.27
N ALA A 116 12.34 3.12 -10.59
CA ALA A 116 11.79 2.05 -11.41
C ALA A 116 12.79 0.91 -11.55
N ALA A 117 14.06 1.21 -11.85
CA ALA A 117 15.11 0.20 -11.91
C ALA A 117 15.32 -0.52 -10.57
N ILE A 118 15.25 0.20 -9.44
CA ILE A 118 15.31 -0.41 -8.10
C ILE A 118 14.15 -1.39 -7.90
N VAL A 119 12.93 -1.00 -8.25
CA VAL A 119 11.74 -1.84 -8.12
C VAL A 119 11.85 -3.08 -9.00
N ASP A 120 12.26 -2.94 -10.26
CA ASP A 120 12.39 -4.05 -11.19
C ASP A 120 13.43 -5.08 -10.71
N ARG A 121 14.60 -4.59 -10.27
CA ARG A 121 15.64 -5.47 -9.69
C ARG A 121 15.17 -6.15 -8.41
N TRP A 122 14.45 -5.44 -7.54
CA TRP A 122 13.93 -6.01 -6.31
C TRP A 122 12.90 -7.12 -6.58
N VAL A 123 11.96 -6.88 -7.49
CA VAL A 123 10.99 -7.89 -7.93
C VAL A 123 11.70 -9.11 -8.49
N ALA A 124 12.68 -8.92 -9.37
CA ALA A 124 13.49 -10.01 -9.91
C ALA A 124 14.25 -10.80 -8.83
N THR A 125 14.85 -10.11 -7.85
CA THR A 125 15.61 -10.74 -6.76
C THR A 125 14.71 -11.61 -5.86
N THR A 126 13.44 -11.26 -5.73
CA THR A 126 12.48 -12.02 -4.91
C THR A 126 11.73 -13.10 -5.69
N SER A 127 11.95 -13.25 -7.01
CA SER A 127 11.12 -14.10 -7.87
C SER A 127 11.15 -15.59 -7.51
N GLN A 128 12.22 -16.05 -6.85
CA GLN A 128 12.41 -17.44 -6.43
C GLN A 128 11.88 -17.71 -5.01
N LEU A 129 11.39 -16.69 -4.32
CA LEU A 129 10.72 -16.88 -3.03
C LEU A 129 9.34 -17.49 -3.27
N ASP A 130 8.84 -18.24 -2.30
CA ASP A 130 7.48 -18.81 -2.30
C ASP A 130 6.39 -17.73 -2.42
N GLN A 131 6.66 -16.55 -1.86
CA GLN A 131 5.80 -15.37 -1.96
C GLN A 131 6.60 -14.17 -2.46
N PRO A 132 6.86 -14.05 -3.78
CA PRO A 132 7.64 -12.95 -4.33
C PRO A 132 6.96 -11.60 -4.12
N VAL A 133 7.78 -10.54 -4.11
CA VAL A 133 7.28 -9.17 -4.21
C VAL A 133 6.77 -8.93 -5.63
N ARG A 134 5.61 -8.30 -5.77
CA ARG A 134 4.96 -8.08 -7.06
C ARG A 134 4.95 -6.61 -7.44
N PHE A 135 5.25 -6.32 -8.70
CA PHE A 135 4.97 -5.02 -9.29
C PHE A 135 3.46 -4.90 -9.54
N GLN A 136 2.76 -4.06 -8.77
CA GLN A 136 1.31 -3.93 -8.89
C GLN A 136 0.80 -2.57 -8.40
N ALA A 137 -0.21 -2.03 -9.09
CA ALA A 137 -1.02 -0.93 -8.58
C ALA A 137 -2.04 -1.41 -7.52
N GLY A 138 -2.44 -0.52 -6.61
CA GLY A 138 -3.32 -0.85 -5.48
C GLY A 138 -2.56 -1.23 -4.20
N PHE A 139 -3.29 -1.59 -3.15
CA PHE A 139 -2.77 -1.95 -1.83
C PHE A 139 -3.77 -2.81 -1.07
N GLY A 140 -3.34 -3.47 0.01
CA GLY A 140 -4.19 -4.38 0.79
C GLY A 140 -4.31 -5.80 0.21
N SER A 141 -3.50 -6.12 -0.82
CA SER A 141 -3.33 -7.49 -1.30
C SER A 141 -2.69 -8.37 -0.23
N PRO A 142 -3.04 -9.67 -0.10
CA PRO A 142 -2.34 -10.59 0.79
C PRO A 142 -0.82 -10.66 0.53
N TRP A 143 -0.39 -10.28 -0.67
CA TRP A 143 0.99 -10.32 -1.15
C TRP A 143 1.65 -8.96 -0.96
N THR A 144 2.98 -8.96 -0.75
CA THR A 144 3.73 -7.71 -0.77
C THR A 144 3.78 -7.17 -2.21
N THR A 145 3.32 -5.93 -2.38
CA THR A 145 3.28 -5.27 -3.70
C THR A 145 4.05 -3.96 -3.65
N THR A 146 4.62 -3.58 -4.78
CA THR A 146 5.42 -2.36 -4.91
C THR A 146 5.15 -1.64 -6.21
N ARG A 147 5.40 -0.32 -6.20
CA ARG A 147 5.40 0.54 -7.39
C ARG A 147 6.29 1.75 -7.14
N SER A 148 7.03 2.18 -8.16
CA SER A 148 7.75 3.45 -8.17
C SER A 148 6.85 4.60 -8.60
N TYR A 149 7.06 5.76 -8.01
CA TYR A 149 6.37 7.01 -8.29
C TYR A 149 7.42 8.05 -8.66
N GLY A 150 7.31 8.56 -9.88
CA GLY A 150 8.19 9.61 -10.42
C GLY A 150 7.54 10.99 -10.35
N VAL A 151 8.32 12.00 -10.74
CA VAL A 151 7.86 13.35 -11.09
C VAL A 151 7.16 13.29 -12.45
N ASP A 152 5.96 12.73 -12.46
CA ASP A 152 5.06 12.77 -13.61
C ASP A 152 3.76 13.51 -13.24
N ARG A 153 3.02 13.95 -14.26
CA ARG A 153 1.78 14.72 -14.10
C ARG A 153 0.66 13.97 -13.39
N LEU A 154 0.73 12.64 -13.31
CA LEU A 154 -0.31 11.80 -12.68
C LEU A 154 -0.06 11.59 -11.18
N ASN A 155 1.17 11.83 -10.72
CA ASN A 155 1.54 11.80 -9.32
C ASN A 155 1.52 13.23 -8.73
N GLN A 156 2.69 13.82 -8.56
CA GLN A 156 2.90 15.21 -8.20
C GLN A 156 4.12 15.72 -8.99
N PRO A 157 3.95 16.67 -9.94
CA PRO A 157 5.05 17.16 -10.79
C PRO A 157 6.25 17.69 -9.99
N ASP A 158 5.97 18.28 -8.82
CA ASP A 158 6.98 18.87 -7.92
C ASP A 158 7.21 18.01 -6.66
N GLY A 159 6.64 16.80 -6.63
CA GLY A 159 6.76 15.88 -5.49
C GLY A 159 8.05 15.07 -5.50
N PRO A 160 8.43 14.49 -4.36
CA PRO A 160 9.60 13.61 -4.31
C PRO A 160 9.36 12.34 -5.14
N ARG A 161 10.44 11.76 -5.66
CA ARG A 161 10.42 10.39 -6.20
C ARG A 161 10.44 9.41 -5.04
N TYR A 162 9.61 8.38 -5.09
CA TYR A 162 9.56 7.39 -4.03
C TYR A 162 9.10 6.02 -4.54
N ILE A 163 9.38 5.00 -3.74
CA ILE A 163 8.86 3.64 -3.90
C ILE A 163 7.77 3.45 -2.86
N ARG A 164 6.56 3.11 -3.30
CA ARG A 164 5.47 2.73 -2.39
C ARG A 164 5.41 1.22 -2.29
N ILE A 165 5.41 0.73 -1.07
CA ILE A 165 5.30 -0.68 -0.74
C ILE A 165 4.00 -0.89 0.03
N SER A 166 3.14 -1.80 -0.43
CA SER A 166 2.06 -2.35 0.38
C SER A 166 2.50 -3.70 0.88
N VAL A 167 2.90 -3.77 2.15
CA VAL A 167 3.34 -5.02 2.76
C VAL A 167 2.14 -5.95 2.91
N GLY A 168 2.28 -7.18 2.43
CA GLY A 168 1.25 -8.21 2.46
C GLY A 168 0.96 -8.72 3.87
N ALA A 169 -0.08 -9.54 4.03
CA ALA A 169 -0.38 -10.23 5.29
C ALA A 169 0.48 -11.52 5.36
N VAL A 170 1.79 -11.32 5.30
CA VAL A 170 2.80 -12.38 5.28
C VAL A 170 3.37 -12.59 6.68
N ASP A 171 4.03 -13.73 6.92
CA ASP A 171 4.74 -13.92 8.17
C ASP A 171 5.93 -12.94 8.32
N PRO A 172 6.34 -12.61 9.56
CA PRO A 172 7.44 -11.68 9.81
C PRO A 172 8.77 -12.09 9.14
N THR A 173 9.07 -13.39 9.08
CA THR A 173 10.31 -13.87 8.44
C THR A 173 10.32 -13.52 6.95
N ARG A 174 9.18 -13.66 6.27
CA ARG A 174 9.03 -13.24 4.86
C ARG A 174 9.13 -11.73 4.71
N ALA A 175 8.48 -10.96 5.57
CA ALA A 175 8.60 -9.50 5.54
C ALA A 175 10.05 -9.03 5.65
N LYS A 176 10.82 -9.65 6.57
CA LYS A 176 12.27 -9.44 6.71
C LYS A 176 13.03 -9.84 5.44
N GLN A 177 12.77 -11.01 4.85
CA GLN A 177 13.43 -11.44 3.61
C GLN A 177 13.22 -10.44 2.47
N HIS A 178 12.00 -9.92 2.32
CA HIS A 178 11.71 -8.90 1.32
C HIS A 178 12.48 -7.60 1.55
N ALA A 179 12.57 -7.13 2.80
CA ALA A 179 13.32 -5.94 3.15
C ALA A 179 14.83 -6.12 2.91
N LEU A 180 15.40 -7.26 3.27
CA LEU A 180 16.81 -7.57 3.02
C LEU A 180 17.12 -7.64 1.52
N ALA A 181 16.25 -8.26 0.72
CA ALA A 181 16.39 -8.29 -0.74
C ALA A 181 16.27 -6.89 -1.38
N LEU A 182 15.53 -5.97 -0.77
CA LEU A 182 15.49 -4.58 -1.22
C LEU A 182 16.83 -3.87 -0.95
N SER A 183 17.48 -4.17 0.17
CA SER A 183 18.78 -3.59 0.51
C SER A 183 19.88 -4.03 -0.47
N THR A 184 19.89 -5.30 -0.90
CA THR A 184 20.93 -5.83 -1.81
C THR A 184 20.93 -5.22 -3.22
N VAL A 185 19.78 -4.76 -3.72
CA VAL A 185 19.69 -4.15 -5.06
C VAL A 185 20.12 -2.67 -5.08
N SER A 186 20.37 -2.08 -3.91
CA SER A 186 20.79 -0.69 -3.73
C SER A 186 22.31 -0.56 -3.66
N SER A 187 22.99 -1.53 -3.05
CA SER A 187 24.46 -1.55 -2.98
C SER A 187 25.14 -1.77 -4.34
N TRP A 188 24.40 -2.23 -5.34
CA TRP A 188 24.86 -2.35 -6.72
C TRP A 188 24.96 -1.02 -7.46
N GLU A 189 24.22 0.02 -7.06
CA GLU A 189 24.35 1.36 -7.68
C GLU A 189 25.59 2.10 -7.19
N ASN A 190 26.01 1.88 -5.95
CA ASN A 190 27.22 2.49 -5.37
C ASN A 190 28.55 1.85 -5.85
N ASN A 191 28.49 0.78 -6.65
CA ASN A 191 29.65 0.03 -7.13
C ASN A 191 29.74 -0.05 -8.66
N ARG A 192 29.04 0.82 -9.39
CA ARG A 192 29.33 0.98 -10.83
C ARG A 192 30.65 1.76 -10.98
N PRO A 193 31.67 1.18 -11.65
CA PRO A 193 32.92 1.90 -11.95
C PRO A 193 32.68 3.07 -12.91
#